data_AF-F0SR52-F1
#
_entry.id   AF-F0SR52-F1
#
_cell.length_a   1.000
_cell.length_b   1.000
_cell.length_c   1.000
_cell.angle_alpha   90.00
_cell.angle_beta   90.00
_cell.angle_gamma   90.00
#
_symmetry.space_group_name_H-M   'P 1'
#
loop_
_entity.id
_entity.type
_entity.pdbx_description
1 polymer ?
#
loop_
_entity_poly.entity_id
_entity_poly.type
_entity_poly.pdbx_seq_one_letter_code
_entity_poly.pdbx_strand_id
1 'polypeptide(L)'
;MTVNTTTNDTDLELAVGLSDREEAAHSDFRGSHQSLLDRAHGVFHKAVPACKRPAHTLSPHVGYAAGRGYARLYVEVEASREEGRSGRARNLGEFLRTLTLHDLHHAAACLQWNAYPIAEIDADDCDEAEQRDRRTWDSDSEAVRHLCVLVERRVLPYLRKRYRGSHLVQETIDSLPGHIMVDGEDGEVRLTQYSGRSALTTWLTGIAVRMVTDGLRRGDRAAVGEVGCEAQLEPTVETRDTDSTRAVAFVQRFMTLIARVYAGLTDRQRLVFQLLYFRGMSPSAAAATLGVARPYVSKCIRIFRLRLAELARDVIDELAEATNVDRQVIIEELDQLLQFLRCRERDGTLRPADPLDDDLKRLLDDLSQFNEDTNDSDADGPSNANP
;
A
#
# COMPACT_ATOMS: atom_id res chain seq x y z
N MET A 1 40.32 -11.47 8.41
CA MET A 1 39.30 -11.87 7.42
C MET A 1 39.39 -10.90 6.26
N THR A 2 40.12 -11.25 5.22
CA THR A 2 40.08 -10.54 3.93
C THR A 2 38.72 -10.81 3.31
N VAL A 3 37.85 -9.79 3.28
CA VAL A 3 36.56 -9.88 2.59
C VAL A 3 36.87 -9.98 1.09
N ASN A 4 36.31 -10.97 0.40
CA ASN A 4 36.43 -11.13 -1.06
C ASN A 4 35.80 -9.92 -1.77
N THR A 5 36.57 -8.87 -1.98
CA THR A 5 36.15 -7.68 -2.74
C THR A 5 35.95 -8.01 -4.22
N THR A 6 36.80 -8.87 -4.77
CA THR A 6 36.80 -9.25 -6.20
C THR A 6 35.49 -9.86 -6.69
N THR A 7 34.79 -10.63 -5.86
CA THR A 7 33.50 -11.26 -6.25
C THR A 7 32.37 -10.22 -6.37
N ASN A 8 32.43 -9.15 -5.59
CA ASN A 8 31.39 -8.13 -5.63
C ASN A 8 31.54 -7.22 -6.86
N ASP A 9 32.78 -6.97 -7.29
CA ASP A 9 33.06 -6.15 -8.47
C ASP A 9 32.56 -6.85 -9.76
N THR A 10 32.80 -8.16 -9.90
CA THR A 10 32.29 -8.94 -11.05
C THR A 10 30.76 -9.01 -11.08
N ASP A 11 30.12 -9.12 -9.92
CA ASP A 11 28.65 -9.13 -9.83
C ASP A 11 28.05 -7.75 -10.16
N LEU A 12 28.75 -6.67 -9.79
CA LEU A 12 28.34 -5.31 -10.13
C LEU A 12 28.48 -5.05 -11.64
N GLU A 13 29.60 -5.45 -12.25
CA GLU A 13 29.80 -5.35 -13.70
C GLU A 13 28.70 -6.09 -14.46
N LEU A 14 28.39 -7.33 -14.07
CA LEU A 14 27.29 -8.09 -14.65
C LEU A 14 25.94 -7.37 -14.47
N ALA A 15 25.67 -6.81 -13.29
CA ALA A 15 24.42 -6.10 -13.02
C ALA A 15 24.27 -4.79 -13.80
N VAL A 16 25.38 -4.08 -14.04
CA VAL A 16 25.42 -2.90 -14.91
C VAL A 16 25.15 -3.32 -16.35
N GLY A 17 25.85 -4.34 -16.87
CA GLY A 17 25.60 -4.85 -18.23
C GLY A 17 24.15 -5.33 -18.43
N LEU A 18 23.54 -5.96 -17.41
CA LEU A 18 22.11 -6.30 -17.43
C LEU A 18 21.19 -5.08 -17.50
N SER A 19 21.54 -4.00 -16.79
CA SER A 19 20.80 -2.75 -16.79
C SER A 19 20.91 -2.02 -18.14
N ASP A 20 22.07 -2.13 -18.78
CA ASP A 20 22.35 -1.56 -20.10
C ASP A 20 21.87 -2.47 -21.25
N ARG A 21 21.25 -3.60 -20.92
CA ARG A 21 20.70 -4.61 -21.83
C ARG A 21 21.74 -5.23 -22.76
N GLU A 22 22.96 -5.37 -22.27
CA GLU A 22 24.04 -6.03 -23.01
C GLU A 22 23.73 -7.51 -23.22
N GLU A 23 23.79 -7.97 -24.47
CA GLU A 23 23.45 -9.35 -24.84
C GLU A 23 24.36 -10.37 -24.12
N ALA A 24 25.65 -10.06 -23.99
CA ALA A 24 26.61 -10.90 -23.26
C ALA A 24 26.24 -11.05 -21.78
N ALA A 25 25.92 -9.95 -21.10
CA ALA A 25 25.50 -9.96 -19.70
C ALA A 25 24.21 -10.77 -19.49
N HIS A 26 23.24 -10.64 -20.40
CA HIS A 26 22.01 -11.44 -20.36
C HIS A 26 22.27 -12.94 -20.59
N SER A 27 23.17 -13.28 -21.50
CA SER A 27 23.59 -14.67 -21.75
C SER A 27 24.24 -15.26 -20.50
N ASP A 28 25.18 -14.55 -19.88
CA ASP A 28 25.90 -14.98 -18.68
C ASP A 28 24.98 -15.12 -17.46
N PHE A 29 24.11 -14.14 -17.25
CA PHE A 29 23.09 -14.17 -16.22
C PHE A 29 22.16 -15.37 -16.37
N ARG A 30 21.70 -15.62 -17.61
CA ARG A 30 20.83 -16.76 -17.91
C ARG A 30 21.57 -18.08 -17.68
N GLY A 31 22.80 -18.23 -18.17
CA GLY A 31 23.62 -19.42 -17.96
C GLY A 31 23.83 -19.73 -16.48
N SER A 32 24.10 -18.70 -15.68
CA SER A 32 24.39 -18.81 -14.25
C SER A 32 23.15 -19.06 -13.39
N HIS A 33 21.97 -18.64 -13.84
CA HIS A 33 20.74 -18.63 -13.03
C HIS A 33 19.52 -19.28 -13.68
N GLN A 34 19.70 -20.05 -14.77
CA GLN A 34 18.63 -20.69 -15.55
C GLN A 34 17.61 -21.45 -14.67
N SER A 35 18.09 -22.26 -13.72
CA SER A 35 17.22 -23.09 -12.87
C SER A 35 16.30 -22.26 -11.95
N LEU A 36 16.74 -21.10 -11.48
CA LEU A 36 15.94 -20.18 -10.69
C LEU A 36 14.90 -19.47 -11.56
N LEU A 37 15.31 -19.03 -12.76
CA LEU A 37 14.43 -18.38 -13.73
C LEU A 37 13.33 -19.33 -14.20
N ASP A 38 13.64 -20.58 -14.54
CA ASP A 38 12.66 -21.57 -14.97
C ASP A 38 11.65 -21.90 -13.87
N ARG A 39 12.10 -22.03 -12.62
CA ARG A 39 11.21 -22.24 -11.49
C ARG A 39 10.25 -21.05 -11.32
N ALA A 40 10.78 -19.82 -11.38
CA ALA A 40 9.97 -18.61 -11.26
C ALA A 40 8.97 -18.46 -12.40
N HIS A 41 9.39 -18.75 -13.63
CA HIS A 41 8.53 -18.75 -14.80
C HIS A 41 7.41 -19.81 -14.68
N GLY A 42 7.73 -21.00 -14.17
CA GLY A 42 6.73 -22.04 -13.92
C GLY A 42 5.68 -21.63 -12.86
N VAL A 43 6.07 -20.86 -11.84
CA VAL A 43 5.12 -20.28 -10.87
C VAL A 43 4.25 -19.21 -11.53
N PHE A 44 4.86 -18.32 -12.32
CA PHE A 44 4.13 -17.30 -13.09
C PHE A 44 3.11 -17.94 -14.05
N HIS A 45 3.50 -18.94 -14.84
CA HIS A 45 2.60 -19.62 -15.78
C HIS A 45 1.45 -20.36 -15.08
N LYS A 46 1.65 -20.82 -13.83
CA LYS A 46 0.54 -21.37 -13.03
C LYS A 46 -0.45 -20.30 -12.60
N ALA A 47 0.01 -19.08 -12.32
CA ALA A 47 -0.86 -17.95 -11.97
C ALA A 47 -1.56 -17.36 -13.19
N VAL A 48 -0.88 -17.33 -14.35
CA VAL A 48 -1.38 -16.74 -15.61
C VAL A 48 -1.30 -17.77 -16.75
N PRO A 49 -2.08 -18.85 -16.72
CA PRO A 49 -1.94 -19.97 -17.67
C PRO A 49 -2.25 -19.59 -19.12
N ALA A 50 -3.01 -18.52 -19.33
CA ALA A 50 -3.30 -18.01 -20.67
C ALA A 50 -2.15 -17.19 -21.28
N CYS A 51 -1.16 -16.78 -20.47
CA CYS A 51 0.03 -16.09 -20.99
C CYS A 51 0.98 -17.10 -21.63
N LYS A 52 0.97 -17.18 -22.97
CA LYS A 52 1.80 -18.11 -23.76
C LYS A 52 3.24 -17.63 -24.00
N ARG A 53 3.71 -16.60 -23.29
CA ARG A 53 5.05 -16.03 -23.52
C ARG A 53 6.11 -16.99 -22.96
N PRO A 54 7.08 -17.44 -23.78
CA PRO A 54 8.09 -18.38 -23.32
C PRO A 54 9.10 -17.69 -22.40
N ALA A 55 9.70 -18.43 -21.45
CA ALA A 55 10.67 -17.89 -20.49
C ALA A 55 11.80 -17.07 -21.12
N HIS A 56 12.30 -17.50 -22.28
CA HIS A 56 13.41 -16.83 -22.96
C HIS A 56 13.06 -15.44 -23.48
N THR A 57 11.80 -15.16 -23.81
CA THR A 57 11.41 -13.80 -24.23
C THR A 57 11.32 -12.88 -23.02
N LEU A 58 10.87 -13.38 -21.87
CA LEU A 58 10.76 -12.59 -20.63
C LEU A 58 12.11 -12.36 -19.94
N SER A 59 13.07 -13.26 -20.15
CA SER A 59 14.36 -13.28 -19.45
C SER A 59 15.16 -11.96 -19.55
N PRO A 60 15.25 -11.28 -20.71
CA PRO A 60 15.91 -9.98 -20.81
C PRO A 60 15.30 -8.92 -19.88
N HIS A 61 13.97 -8.82 -19.81
CA HIS A 61 13.30 -7.85 -18.93
C HIS A 61 13.48 -8.19 -17.45
N VAL A 62 13.44 -9.49 -17.10
CA VAL A 62 13.73 -9.95 -15.74
C VAL A 62 15.17 -9.65 -15.36
N GLY A 63 16.12 -9.89 -16.27
CA GLY A 63 17.54 -9.59 -16.09
C GLY A 63 17.77 -8.09 -15.89
N TYR A 64 17.15 -7.25 -16.74
CA TYR A 64 17.23 -5.79 -16.64
C TYR A 64 16.72 -5.29 -15.28
N ALA A 65 15.54 -5.74 -14.84
CA ALA A 65 14.96 -5.33 -13.56
C ALA A 65 15.80 -5.81 -12.36
N ALA A 66 16.34 -7.02 -12.42
CA ALA A 66 17.22 -7.57 -11.40
C ALA A 66 18.57 -6.84 -11.35
N GLY A 67 19.18 -6.55 -12.50
CA GLY A 67 20.42 -5.78 -12.63
C GLY A 67 20.27 -4.39 -12.01
N ARG A 68 19.22 -3.65 -12.39
CA ARG A 68 18.91 -2.32 -11.82
C ARG A 68 18.72 -2.38 -10.31
N GLY A 69 17.99 -3.39 -9.84
CA GLY A 69 17.73 -3.61 -8.42
C GLY A 69 19.02 -3.87 -7.63
N TYR A 70 19.93 -4.67 -8.19
CA TYR A 70 21.20 -5.01 -7.57
C TYR A 70 22.16 -3.82 -7.55
N ALA A 71 22.34 -3.13 -8.69
CA ALA A 71 23.20 -1.95 -8.78
C ALA A 71 22.80 -0.87 -7.76
N ARG A 72 21.49 -0.62 -7.61
CA ARG A 72 20.98 0.31 -6.59
C ARG A 72 21.28 -0.15 -5.17
N LEU A 73 21.07 -1.44 -4.86
CA LEU A 73 21.40 -1.98 -3.53
C LEU A 73 22.90 -1.85 -3.24
N TYR A 74 23.75 -2.06 -4.25
CA TYR A 74 25.19 -1.91 -4.13
C TYR A 74 25.57 -0.48 -3.72
N VAL A 75 25.04 0.52 -4.42
CA VAL A 75 25.25 1.94 -4.09
C VAL A 75 24.75 2.27 -2.67
N GLU A 76 23.58 1.75 -2.26
CA GLU A 76 23.05 1.92 -0.90
C GLU A 76 23.99 1.33 0.17
N VAL A 77 24.62 0.19 -0.12
CA VAL A 77 25.55 -0.49 0.79
C VAL A 77 26.88 0.25 0.88
N GLU A 78 27.44 0.71 -0.25
CA GLU A 78 28.68 1.50 -0.25
C GLU A 78 28.51 2.83 0.48
N ALA A 79 27.41 3.57 0.23
CA ALA A 79 27.10 4.78 0.97
C ALA A 79 26.98 4.51 2.49
N SER A 80 26.37 3.38 2.88
CA SER A 80 26.29 2.99 4.29
C SER A 80 27.66 2.67 4.91
N ARG A 81 28.60 2.12 4.12
CA ARG A 81 29.96 1.83 4.57
C ARG A 81 30.77 3.11 4.78
N GLU A 82 30.62 4.09 3.89
CA GLU A 82 31.23 5.42 4.04
C GLU A 82 30.75 6.11 5.33
N GLU A 83 29.49 5.89 5.72
CA GLU A 83 28.93 6.36 7.00
C GLU A 83 29.34 5.52 8.22
N GLY A 84 30.23 4.53 8.05
CA GLY A 84 30.69 3.65 9.13
C GLY A 84 29.63 2.64 9.62
N ARG A 85 28.53 2.45 8.87
CA ARG A 85 27.52 1.44 9.19
C ARG A 85 27.92 0.10 8.59
N SER A 86 27.75 -0.97 9.37
CA SER A 86 28.07 -2.33 8.92
C SER A 86 26.99 -2.88 7.98
N GLY A 87 27.13 -2.62 6.67
CA GLY A 87 26.35 -3.26 5.61
C GLY A 87 27.13 -4.42 4.96
N ARG A 88 26.55 -5.62 4.92
CA ARG A 88 27.11 -6.73 4.13
C ARG A 88 26.53 -6.67 2.71
N ALA A 89 27.39 -6.40 1.73
CA ALA A 89 27.05 -6.59 0.33
C ALA A 89 26.73 -8.07 0.10
N ARG A 90 25.57 -8.33 -0.51
CA ARG A 90 25.17 -9.66 -0.96
C ARG A 90 25.72 -9.84 -2.37
N ASN A 91 26.20 -11.04 -2.71
CA ASN A 91 26.45 -11.38 -4.12
C ASN A 91 25.12 -11.40 -4.90
N LEU A 92 25.19 -11.32 -6.22
CA LEU A 92 24.03 -11.25 -7.11
C LEU A 92 23.11 -12.47 -6.91
N GLY A 93 23.68 -13.67 -6.79
CA GLY A 93 22.91 -14.89 -6.54
C GLY A 93 22.12 -14.88 -5.22
N GLU A 94 22.69 -14.34 -4.14
CA GLU A 94 21.98 -14.12 -2.86
C GLU A 94 20.88 -13.07 -3.00
N PHE A 95 21.15 -11.98 -3.72
CA PHE A 95 20.16 -10.96 -4.01
C PHE A 95 18.96 -11.52 -4.78
N LEU A 96 19.20 -12.27 -5.86
CA LEU A 96 18.14 -12.89 -6.67
C LEU A 96 17.22 -13.80 -5.87
N ARG A 97 17.77 -14.55 -4.90
CA ARG A 97 16.96 -15.39 -4.00
C ARG A 97 16.06 -14.60 -3.07
N THR A 98 16.33 -13.30 -2.88
CA THR A 98 15.47 -12.40 -2.11
C THR A 98 14.41 -11.70 -2.94
N LEU A 99 14.48 -11.80 -4.27
CA LEU A 99 13.49 -11.20 -5.17
C LEU A 99 12.27 -12.10 -5.33
N THR A 100 11.12 -11.48 -5.57
CA THR A 100 9.92 -12.17 -6.06
C THR A 100 10.02 -12.39 -7.57
N LEU A 101 10.90 -13.31 -8.00
CA LEU A 101 11.18 -13.54 -9.42
C LEU A 101 9.93 -13.84 -10.27
N HIS A 102 8.90 -14.49 -9.71
CA HIS A 102 7.64 -14.74 -10.43
C HIS A 102 6.87 -13.44 -10.71
N ASP A 103 6.90 -12.48 -9.79
CA ASP A 103 6.31 -11.15 -9.99
C ASP A 103 7.10 -10.37 -11.04
N LEU A 104 8.42 -10.54 -11.11
CA LEU A 104 9.24 -9.96 -12.18
C LEU A 104 8.88 -10.54 -13.55
N HIS A 105 8.58 -11.84 -13.63
CA HIS A 105 8.07 -12.44 -14.87
C HIS A 105 6.69 -11.89 -15.24
N HIS A 106 5.81 -11.65 -14.25
CA HIS A 106 4.52 -11.02 -14.50
C HIS A 106 4.68 -9.58 -15.02
N ALA A 107 5.49 -8.76 -14.35
CA ALA A 107 5.79 -7.41 -14.81
C ALA A 107 6.44 -7.39 -16.20
N ALA A 108 7.40 -8.28 -16.46
CA ALA A 108 8.02 -8.44 -17.78
C ALA A 108 6.99 -8.81 -18.86
N ALA A 109 6.06 -9.72 -18.57
CA ALA A 109 5.03 -10.13 -19.50
C ALA A 109 4.07 -8.98 -19.86
N CYS A 110 3.80 -8.09 -18.92
CA CYS A 110 3.05 -6.85 -19.20
C CYS A 110 3.84 -5.90 -20.09
N LEU A 111 5.15 -5.74 -19.86
CA LEU A 111 6.02 -4.81 -20.60
C LEU A 111 6.29 -5.26 -22.05
N GLN A 112 6.45 -6.57 -22.31
CA GLN A 112 6.69 -7.09 -23.67
C GLN A 112 5.56 -6.78 -24.65
N TRP A 113 4.37 -6.49 -24.12
CA TRP A 113 3.21 -6.20 -24.94
C TRP A 113 3.22 -4.73 -25.43
N ASN A 114 3.83 -3.80 -24.67
CA ASN A 114 4.06 -2.41 -25.08
C ASN A 114 5.27 -2.25 -26.00
N ALA A 115 6.17 -3.22 -26.04
CA ALA A 115 7.31 -3.25 -26.95
C ALA A 115 6.88 -3.79 -28.33
N TYR A 116 5.89 -3.16 -28.96
CA TYR A 116 5.93 -3.13 -30.42
C TYR A 116 7.25 -2.45 -30.78
N PRO A 117 8.07 -3.01 -31.68
CA PRO A 117 9.20 -2.26 -32.17
C PRO A 117 8.60 -1.00 -32.77
N ILE A 118 8.99 0.16 -32.22
CA ILE A 118 9.01 1.40 -32.99
C ILE A 118 10.06 1.12 -34.06
N ALA A 119 9.69 0.30 -35.04
CA ALA A 119 10.51 -0.01 -36.18
C ALA A 119 10.57 1.30 -36.93
N GLU A 120 11.64 2.07 -36.68
CA GLU A 120 12.08 3.28 -37.40
C GLU A 120 10.97 3.84 -38.28
N ILE A 121 9.88 4.31 -37.66
CA ILE A 121 8.86 5.02 -38.41
C ILE A 121 9.54 6.35 -38.67
N ASP A 122 9.91 6.57 -39.93
CA ASP A 122 10.59 7.79 -40.40
C ASP A 122 10.02 8.99 -39.65
N ALA A 123 10.86 9.61 -38.83
CA ALA A 123 10.47 10.64 -37.87
C ALA A 123 9.90 11.91 -38.53
N ASP A 124 9.89 11.97 -39.86
CA ASP A 124 9.50 13.14 -40.64
C ASP A 124 7.99 13.23 -40.92
N ASP A 125 7.18 12.17 -40.74
CA ASP A 125 5.79 12.17 -41.25
C ASP A 125 4.68 11.75 -40.26
N CYS A 126 4.95 11.65 -38.95
CA CYS A 126 3.91 11.31 -37.96
C CYS A 126 3.78 12.40 -36.89
N ASP A 127 2.61 13.06 -36.86
CA ASP A 127 2.22 13.97 -35.78
C ASP A 127 2.45 13.31 -34.41
N GLU A 128 3.22 13.96 -33.53
CA GLU A 128 3.54 13.46 -32.17
C GLU A 128 2.29 13.10 -31.34
N ALA A 129 1.16 13.73 -31.65
CA ALA A 129 -0.14 13.43 -31.04
C ALA A 129 -0.67 12.03 -31.42
N GLU A 130 -0.45 11.59 -32.66
CA GLU A 130 -0.91 10.31 -33.17
C GLU A 130 -0.02 9.15 -32.68
N GLN A 131 1.28 9.40 -32.46
CA GLN A 131 2.18 8.42 -31.84
C GLN A 131 1.88 8.18 -30.35
N ARG A 132 1.37 9.20 -29.62
CA ARG A 132 0.89 9.03 -28.24
C ARG A 132 -0.39 8.21 -28.16
N ASP A 133 -1.31 8.41 -29.10
CA ASP A 133 -2.61 7.74 -29.14
C ASP A 133 -2.49 6.26 -29.59
N ARG A 134 -1.48 5.92 -30.40
CA ARG A 134 -1.18 4.53 -30.81
C ARG A 134 -0.58 3.63 -29.73
N ARG A 135 -0.33 4.16 -28.52
CA ARG A 135 -0.08 3.32 -27.33
C ARG A 135 -1.39 2.88 -26.68
N THR A 136 -2.38 2.52 -27.48
CA THR A 136 -3.50 1.71 -27.04
C THR A 136 -2.95 0.35 -26.65
N TRP A 137 -2.55 0.25 -25.38
CA TRP A 137 -2.44 -0.98 -24.63
C TRP A 137 -3.70 -1.81 -24.91
N ASP A 138 -3.60 -2.82 -25.75
CA ASP A 138 -4.74 -3.69 -26.00
C ASP A 138 -4.97 -4.50 -24.72
N SER A 139 -6.12 -4.22 -24.13
CA SER A 139 -6.62 -4.79 -22.89
C SER A 139 -6.76 -6.32 -22.95
N ASP A 140 -6.57 -6.93 -24.12
CA ASP A 140 -6.63 -8.38 -24.33
C ASP A 140 -5.36 -9.10 -23.88
N SER A 141 -4.27 -8.39 -23.56
CA SER A 141 -3.09 -9.04 -22.96
C SER A 141 -3.45 -9.74 -21.65
N GLU A 142 -3.39 -11.06 -21.65
CA GLU A 142 -3.65 -11.93 -20.49
C GLU A 142 -2.87 -11.52 -19.23
N ALA A 143 -1.62 -11.06 -19.40
CA ALA A 143 -0.79 -10.60 -18.29
C ALA A 143 -1.32 -9.30 -17.68
N VAL A 144 -1.77 -8.36 -18.53
CA VAL A 144 -2.38 -7.10 -18.10
C VAL A 144 -3.72 -7.35 -17.44
N ARG A 145 -4.56 -8.21 -18.02
CA ARG A 145 -5.84 -8.58 -17.40
C ARG A 145 -5.64 -9.22 -16.02
N HIS A 146 -4.67 -10.12 -15.90
CA HIS A 146 -4.31 -10.69 -14.60
C HIS A 146 -3.77 -9.63 -13.62
N LEU A 147 -3.05 -8.62 -14.11
CA LEU A 147 -2.60 -7.48 -13.30
C LEU A 147 -3.79 -6.67 -12.76
N CYS A 148 -4.81 -6.39 -13.58
CA CYS A 148 -6.03 -5.72 -13.15
C CYS A 148 -6.77 -6.55 -12.07
N VAL A 149 -6.92 -7.86 -12.28
CA VAL A 149 -7.51 -8.77 -11.28
C VAL A 149 -6.71 -8.75 -9.97
N LEU A 150 -5.38 -8.69 -10.05
CA LEU A 150 -4.51 -8.59 -8.88
C LEU A 150 -4.71 -7.26 -8.14
N VAL A 151 -4.84 -6.15 -8.87
CA VAL A 151 -5.16 -4.82 -8.30
C VAL A 151 -6.51 -4.87 -7.58
N GLU A 152 -7.57 -5.35 -8.24
CA GLU A 152 -8.91 -5.43 -7.66
C GLU A 152 -8.97 -6.37 -6.44
N ARG A 153 -8.30 -7.52 -6.49
CA ARG A 153 -8.39 -8.50 -5.39
C ARG A 153 -7.48 -8.19 -4.21
N ARG A 154 -6.38 -7.49 -4.41
CA ARG A 154 -5.34 -7.29 -3.38
C ARG A 154 -5.13 -5.85 -2.99
N VAL A 155 -5.20 -4.92 -3.94
CA VAL A 155 -4.93 -3.49 -3.69
C VAL A 155 -6.22 -2.78 -3.25
N LEU A 156 -7.34 -3.01 -3.92
CA LEU A 156 -8.62 -2.35 -3.60
C LEU A 156 -9.08 -2.58 -2.15
N PRO A 157 -9.10 -3.82 -1.58
CA PRO A 157 -9.51 -4.01 -0.19
C PRO A 157 -8.63 -3.23 0.79
N TYR A 158 -7.33 -3.14 0.51
CA TYR A 158 -6.41 -2.35 1.33
C TYR A 158 -6.70 -0.84 1.24
N LEU A 159 -6.96 -0.32 0.03
CA LEU A 159 -7.29 1.10 -0.14
C LEU A 159 -8.64 1.43 0.48
N ARG A 160 -9.67 0.60 0.29
CA ARG A 160 -10.98 0.76 0.92
C ARG A 160 -10.85 0.79 2.44
N LYS A 161 -10.06 -0.14 3.01
CA LYS A 161 -9.76 -0.16 4.45
C LYS A 161 -9.08 1.12 4.92
N ARG A 162 -8.12 1.65 4.16
CA ARG A 162 -7.30 2.81 4.54
C ARG A 162 -7.97 4.17 4.30
N TYR A 163 -8.79 4.30 3.26
CA TYR A 163 -9.40 5.54 2.78
C TYR A 163 -10.92 5.40 2.65
N ARG A 164 -11.57 4.96 3.72
CA ARG A 164 -13.01 4.69 3.74
C ARG A 164 -13.83 5.87 3.26
N GLY A 165 -14.84 5.59 2.45
CA GLY A 165 -15.75 6.60 1.90
C GLY A 165 -15.14 7.55 0.86
N SER A 166 -13.84 7.44 0.56
CA SER A 166 -13.22 8.30 -0.46
C SER A 166 -13.55 7.79 -1.86
N HIS A 167 -14.25 8.60 -2.66
CA HIS A 167 -14.51 8.32 -4.07
C HIS A 167 -13.22 8.13 -4.88
N LEU A 168 -12.11 8.77 -4.46
CA LEU A 168 -10.80 8.64 -5.07
C LEU A 168 -10.24 7.21 -5.03
N VAL A 169 -10.74 6.34 -4.14
CA VAL A 169 -10.30 4.94 -4.10
C VAL A 169 -10.68 4.22 -5.39
N GLN A 170 -11.92 4.37 -5.85
CA GLN A 170 -12.38 3.68 -7.07
C GLN A 170 -11.70 4.30 -8.30
N GLU A 171 -11.65 5.63 -8.38
CA GLU A 171 -10.93 6.35 -9.44
C GLU A 171 -9.45 5.93 -9.51
N THR A 172 -8.80 5.76 -8.35
CA THR A 172 -7.41 5.29 -8.30
C THR A 172 -7.30 3.86 -8.81
N ILE A 173 -8.21 2.97 -8.46
CA ILE A 173 -8.16 1.57 -8.92
C ILE A 173 -8.38 1.47 -10.42
N ASP A 174 -9.32 2.24 -10.96
CA ASP A 174 -9.63 2.27 -12.39
C ASP A 174 -8.46 2.87 -13.20
N SER A 175 -7.79 3.89 -12.64
CA SER A 175 -6.66 4.56 -13.30
C SER A 175 -5.29 3.91 -13.05
N LEU A 176 -5.14 3.06 -12.03
CA LEU A 176 -3.84 2.50 -11.65
C LEU A 176 -3.17 1.69 -12.77
N PRO A 177 -3.86 0.78 -13.50
CA PRO A 177 -3.25 0.07 -14.62
C PRO A 177 -2.73 1.02 -15.71
N GLY A 178 -3.51 2.04 -16.08
CA GLY A 178 -3.04 3.07 -17.02
C GLY A 178 -1.84 3.83 -16.46
N HIS A 179 -1.90 4.25 -15.20
CA HIS A 179 -0.84 5.01 -14.55
C HIS A 179 0.51 4.27 -14.54
N ILE A 180 0.52 2.95 -14.29
CA ILE A 180 1.78 2.17 -14.27
C ILE A 180 2.31 1.82 -15.66
N MET A 181 1.46 1.91 -16.70
CA MET A 181 1.82 1.64 -18.09
C MET A 181 2.22 2.88 -18.89
N VAL A 182 1.93 4.08 -18.37
CA VAL A 182 2.36 5.36 -18.95
C VAL A 182 3.81 5.66 -18.55
N ASP A 183 4.48 6.45 -19.40
CA ASP A 183 5.83 6.94 -19.17
C ASP A 183 5.91 7.73 -17.85
N GLY A 184 6.93 7.43 -17.07
CA GLY A 184 7.35 8.20 -15.92
C GLY A 184 8.07 9.49 -16.34
N GLU A 185 8.62 10.19 -15.34
CA GLU A 185 9.38 11.43 -15.57
C GLU A 185 10.59 11.22 -16.49
N ASP A 186 11.18 10.03 -16.46
CA ASP A 186 12.35 9.64 -17.27
C ASP A 186 11.98 9.16 -18.68
N GLY A 187 10.69 9.23 -19.08
CA GLY A 187 10.21 8.70 -20.36
C GLY A 187 10.09 7.17 -20.41
N GLU A 188 10.47 6.45 -19.35
CA GLU A 188 10.26 5.00 -19.23
C GLU A 188 8.90 4.67 -18.61
N VAL A 189 8.21 3.65 -19.13
CA VAL A 189 7.01 3.07 -18.50
C VAL A 189 7.26 2.77 -17.02
N ARG A 190 6.42 3.28 -16.12
CA ARG A 190 6.65 3.14 -14.65
C ARG A 190 6.84 1.69 -14.19
N LEU A 191 6.19 0.73 -14.82
CA LEU A 191 6.35 -0.70 -14.50
C LEU A 191 7.79 -1.21 -14.71
N THR A 192 8.62 -0.60 -15.56
CA THR A 192 10.05 -0.95 -15.70
C THR A 192 10.84 -0.67 -14.43
N GLN A 193 10.35 0.24 -13.57
CA GLN A 193 10.99 0.62 -12.31
C GLN A 193 10.79 -0.44 -11.21
N TYR A 194 9.92 -1.43 -11.43
CA TYR A 194 9.72 -2.53 -10.50
C TYR A 194 10.90 -3.51 -10.56
N SER A 195 11.66 -3.57 -9.46
CA SER A 195 12.89 -4.40 -9.34
C SER A 195 12.70 -5.72 -8.60
N GLY A 196 11.48 -6.07 -8.18
CA GLY A 196 11.20 -7.32 -7.48
C GLY A 196 11.68 -7.39 -6.01
N ARG A 197 12.17 -6.29 -5.44
CA ARG A 197 12.62 -6.22 -4.03
C ARG A 197 11.49 -6.40 -3.00
N SER A 198 10.24 -6.23 -3.43
CA SER A 198 9.02 -6.50 -2.67
C SER A 198 8.05 -7.25 -3.57
N ALA A 199 6.99 -7.84 -3.02
CA ALA A 199 5.91 -8.37 -3.84
C ALA A 199 5.31 -7.27 -4.75
N LEU A 200 4.86 -7.64 -5.95
CA LEU A 200 4.27 -6.71 -6.92
C LEU A 200 3.03 -6.04 -6.33
N THR A 201 2.21 -6.79 -5.60
CA THR A 201 1.05 -6.25 -4.86
C THR A 201 1.46 -5.13 -3.91
N THR A 202 2.53 -5.30 -3.13
CA THR A 202 3.03 -4.27 -2.20
C THR A 202 3.51 -3.03 -2.93
N TRP A 203 4.20 -3.20 -4.06
CA TRP A 203 4.66 -2.09 -4.89
C TRP A 203 3.50 -1.31 -5.48
N LEU A 204 2.51 -2.00 -6.06
CA LEU A 204 1.27 -1.41 -6.59
C LEU A 204 0.48 -0.69 -5.51
N THR A 205 0.34 -1.28 -4.32
CA THR A 205 -0.30 -0.61 -3.17
C THR A 205 0.42 0.70 -2.82
N GLY A 206 1.75 0.72 -2.84
CA GLY A 206 2.52 1.94 -2.59
C GLY A 206 2.30 3.05 -3.63
N ILE A 207 2.05 2.69 -4.90
CA ILE A 207 1.68 3.65 -5.94
C ILE A 207 0.25 4.15 -5.71
N ALA A 208 -0.69 3.24 -5.53
CA ALA A 208 -2.11 3.58 -5.35
C ALA A 208 -2.35 4.45 -4.10
N VAL A 209 -1.66 4.15 -2.99
CA VAL A 209 -1.69 4.98 -1.76
C VAL A 209 -1.23 6.41 -2.04
N ARG A 210 -0.19 6.60 -2.87
CA ARG A 210 0.29 7.93 -3.26
C ARG A 210 -0.72 8.63 -4.15
N MET A 211 -1.29 7.95 -5.15
CA MET A 211 -2.33 8.49 -6.01
C MET A 211 -3.52 9.03 -5.21
N VAL A 212 -4.06 8.24 -4.27
CA VAL A 212 -5.15 8.69 -3.39
C VAL A 212 -4.71 9.87 -2.52
N THR A 213 -3.53 9.80 -1.91
CA THR A 213 -3.02 10.88 -1.04
C THR A 213 -2.85 12.19 -1.81
N ASP A 214 -2.31 12.13 -3.02
CA ASP A 214 -2.09 13.30 -3.86
C ASP A 214 -3.39 13.81 -4.48
N GLY A 215 -4.39 12.95 -4.70
CA GLY A 215 -5.76 13.35 -5.02
C GLY A 215 -6.40 14.15 -3.87
N LEU A 216 -6.34 13.62 -2.63
CA LEU A 216 -6.88 14.29 -1.44
C LEU A 216 -6.22 15.67 -1.23
N ARG A 217 -4.89 15.74 -1.30
CA ARG A 217 -4.15 17.01 -1.18
C ARG A 217 -4.50 18.04 -2.25
N ARG A 218 -4.83 17.59 -3.47
CA ARG A 218 -5.26 18.47 -4.56
C ARG A 218 -6.69 18.96 -4.32
N GLY A 219 -7.58 18.07 -3.88
CA GLY A 219 -8.95 18.43 -3.47
C GLY A 219 -8.97 19.47 -2.36
N ASP A 220 -8.14 19.31 -1.33
CA ASP A 220 -8.03 20.28 -0.22
C ASP A 220 -7.55 21.65 -0.71
N ARG A 221 -6.62 21.70 -1.67
CA ARG A 221 -6.14 22.96 -2.26
C ARG A 221 -7.19 23.62 -3.15
N ALA A 222 -7.94 22.84 -3.93
CA ALA A 222 -9.03 23.34 -4.76
C ALA A 222 -10.14 23.92 -3.87
N ALA A 223 -10.51 23.20 -2.80
CA ALA A 223 -11.47 23.69 -1.82
C ALA A 223 -10.99 24.97 -1.12
N VAL A 224 -9.71 25.09 -0.76
CA VAL A 224 -9.17 26.33 -0.16
C VAL A 224 -9.11 27.49 -1.16
N GLY A 225 -9.01 27.22 -2.47
CA GLY A 225 -9.00 28.23 -3.54
C GLY A 225 -10.39 28.72 -3.98
N GLU A 226 -11.42 27.87 -3.85
CA GLU A 226 -12.81 28.19 -4.24
C GLU A 226 -13.69 28.68 -3.09
N VAL A 227 -13.17 28.84 -1.87
CA VAL A 227 -13.85 29.61 -0.81
C VAL A 227 -13.67 31.12 -1.07
N GLY A 228 -14.03 31.53 -2.29
CA GLY A 228 -14.58 32.85 -2.56
C GLY A 228 -16.08 32.78 -2.27
N CYS A 229 -16.48 33.45 -1.19
CA CYS A 229 -17.84 33.84 -0.80
C CYS A 229 -18.98 33.39 -1.76
N GLU A 230 -19.83 32.43 -1.35
CA GLU A 230 -21.31 32.48 -1.48
C GLU A 230 -22.08 31.14 -1.43
N ALA A 231 -21.44 29.98 -1.21
CA ALA A 231 -22.20 28.73 -1.06
C ALA A 231 -22.07 28.13 0.35
N GLN A 232 -22.85 28.63 1.30
CA GLN A 232 -23.22 27.86 2.49
C GLN A 232 -24.14 26.71 2.06
N LEU A 233 -23.55 25.58 1.67
CA LEU A 233 -24.26 24.32 1.63
C LEU A 233 -24.34 23.82 3.07
N GLU A 234 -25.49 24.01 3.71
CA GLU A 234 -25.83 23.29 4.93
C GLU A 234 -25.86 21.78 4.58
N PRO A 235 -25.02 20.95 5.20
CA PRO A 235 -25.06 19.51 4.95
C PRO A 235 -26.31 18.95 5.61
N THR A 236 -27.33 18.66 4.81
CA THR A 236 -28.50 17.89 5.22
C THR A 236 -28.09 16.44 5.47
N VAL A 237 -27.53 16.16 6.65
CA VAL A 237 -27.41 14.80 7.16
C VAL A 237 -28.79 14.46 7.73
N GLU A 238 -29.54 13.61 7.05
CA GLU A 238 -30.74 13.00 7.60
C GLU A 238 -30.33 12.14 8.81
N THR A 239 -30.38 12.73 10.00
CA THR A 239 -30.20 12.03 11.27
C THR A 239 -31.35 11.05 11.47
N ARG A 240 -31.14 9.76 11.14
CA ARG A 240 -31.95 8.67 11.70
C ARG A 240 -31.70 8.63 13.20
N ASP A 241 -32.68 9.09 13.96
CA ASP A 241 -32.56 9.40 15.40
C ASP A 241 -32.75 8.20 16.33
N THR A 242 -32.57 6.96 15.85
CA THR A 242 -33.00 5.76 16.59
C THR A 242 -31.93 4.98 17.35
N ASP A 243 -30.64 5.35 17.33
CA ASP A 243 -29.62 4.65 18.14
C ASP A 243 -28.55 5.54 18.81
N SER A 244 -28.78 6.86 18.85
CA SER A 244 -27.83 7.84 19.39
C SER A 244 -27.47 7.61 20.87
N THR A 245 -28.42 7.11 21.67
CA THR A 245 -28.20 6.93 23.12
C THR A 245 -27.26 5.76 23.41
N ARG A 246 -27.39 4.64 22.68
CA ARG A 246 -26.50 3.48 22.84
C ARG A 246 -25.09 3.81 22.36
N ALA A 247 -25.01 4.52 21.25
CA ALA A 247 -23.74 4.95 20.72
C ALA A 247 -22.97 5.83 21.70
N VAL A 248 -23.62 6.87 22.23
CA VAL A 248 -23.06 7.76 23.25
C VAL A 248 -22.64 7.00 24.52
N ALA A 249 -23.46 6.06 25.00
CA ALA A 249 -23.12 5.25 26.18
C ALA A 249 -21.88 4.37 25.93
N PHE A 250 -21.74 3.80 24.74
CA PHE A 250 -20.55 3.05 24.34
C PHE A 250 -19.31 3.95 24.31
N VAL A 251 -19.39 5.13 23.68
CA VAL A 251 -18.29 6.12 23.62
C VAL A 251 -17.80 6.44 25.03
N GLN A 252 -18.71 6.77 25.94
CA GLN A 252 -18.39 7.14 27.31
C GLN A 252 -17.70 6.00 28.06
N ARG A 253 -18.18 4.75 27.89
CA ARG A 253 -17.53 3.57 28.49
C ARG A 253 -16.14 3.35 27.90
N PHE A 254 -15.99 3.46 26.59
CA PHE A 254 -14.70 3.30 25.92
C PHE A 254 -13.70 4.39 26.34
N MET A 255 -14.13 5.65 26.42
CA MET A 255 -13.31 6.75 26.91
C MET A 255 -12.92 6.56 28.39
N THR A 256 -13.81 6.00 29.21
CA THR A 256 -13.50 5.63 30.59
C THR A 256 -12.42 4.54 30.66
N LEU A 257 -12.45 3.56 29.75
CA LEU A 257 -11.39 2.55 29.63
C LEU A 257 -10.06 3.17 29.23
N ILE A 258 -10.04 4.04 28.21
CA ILE A 258 -8.82 4.76 27.80
C ILE A 258 -8.26 5.55 28.97
N ALA A 259 -9.10 6.29 29.70
CA ALA A 259 -8.69 7.06 30.87
C ALA A 259 -8.07 6.17 31.96
N ARG A 260 -8.65 4.99 32.19
CA ARG A 260 -8.13 3.99 33.14
C ARG A 260 -6.78 3.41 32.69
N VAL A 261 -6.63 3.06 31.42
CA VAL A 261 -5.35 2.60 30.85
C VAL A 261 -4.29 3.69 31.02
N TYR A 262 -4.64 4.93 30.66
CA TYR A 262 -3.78 6.09 30.72
C TYR A 262 -3.32 6.40 32.16
N ALA A 263 -4.23 6.33 33.14
CA ALA A 263 -3.91 6.49 34.55
C ALA A 263 -2.93 5.42 35.08
N GLY A 264 -3.00 4.20 34.54
CA GLY A 264 -2.07 3.11 34.89
C GLY A 264 -0.68 3.24 34.26
N LEU A 265 -0.46 4.16 33.32
CA LEU A 265 0.84 4.38 32.68
C LEU A 265 1.78 5.18 33.59
N THR A 266 3.07 4.83 33.55
CA THR A 266 4.14 5.65 34.14
C THR A 266 4.17 7.05 33.50
N ASP A 267 4.70 8.06 34.20
CA ASP A 267 4.75 9.44 33.68
C ASP A 267 5.45 9.52 32.31
N ARG A 268 6.54 8.77 32.12
CA ARG A 268 7.25 8.70 30.83
C ARG A 268 6.40 8.07 29.72
N GLN A 269 5.64 7.02 30.03
CA GLN A 269 4.73 6.40 29.06
C GLN A 269 3.57 7.34 28.70
N ARG A 270 3.04 8.07 29.69
CA ARG A 270 2.01 9.11 29.46
C ARG A 270 2.52 10.21 28.53
N LEU A 271 3.74 10.71 28.75
CA LEU A 271 4.37 11.69 27.85
C LEU A 271 4.53 11.16 26.42
N VAL A 272 5.00 9.91 26.25
CA VAL A 272 5.06 9.28 24.92
C VAL A 272 3.69 9.26 24.26
N PHE A 273 2.66 8.86 25.00
CA PHE A 273 1.28 8.82 24.50
C PHE A 273 0.79 10.22 24.11
N GLN A 274 1.03 11.22 24.95
CA GLN A 274 0.65 12.60 24.66
C GLN A 274 1.30 13.14 23.39
N LEU A 275 2.58 12.90 23.17
CA LEU A 275 3.26 13.36 21.96
C LEU A 275 2.72 12.65 20.70
N LEU A 276 2.39 11.36 20.80
CA LEU A 276 1.94 10.59 19.64
C LEU A 276 0.49 10.87 19.27
N TYR A 277 -0.40 10.93 20.26
CA TYR A 277 -1.85 10.96 20.04
C TYR A 277 -2.47 12.34 20.25
N PHE A 278 -1.90 13.18 21.13
CA PHE A 278 -2.32 14.57 21.37
C PHE A 278 -1.33 15.62 20.83
N ARG A 279 -0.32 15.22 20.06
CA ARG A 279 0.48 16.14 19.24
C ARG A 279 0.74 15.63 17.83
N GLY A 280 0.12 14.50 17.46
CA GLY A 280 0.33 13.83 16.16
C GLY A 280 1.77 13.49 15.80
N MET A 281 2.72 13.42 16.75
CA MET A 281 4.13 13.24 16.42
C MET A 281 4.42 11.86 15.80
N SER A 282 5.48 11.79 15.00
CA SER A 282 6.05 10.51 14.58
C SER A 282 6.77 9.83 15.75
N PRO A 283 6.90 8.48 15.79
CA PRO A 283 7.62 7.81 16.87
C PRO A 283 9.08 8.23 16.95
N SER A 284 9.70 8.55 15.80
CA SER A 284 11.06 9.08 15.73
C SER A 284 11.16 10.49 16.31
N ALA A 285 10.19 11.37 15.99
CA ALA A 285 10.14 12.72 16.54
C ALA A 285 9.90 12.70 18.06
N ALA A 286 8.94 11.90 18.53
CA ALA A 286 8.69 11.73 19.97
C ALA A 286 9.92 11.17 20.71
N ALA A 287 10.65 10.23 20.09
CA ALA A 287 11.90 9.70 20.64
C ALA A 287 12.97 10.79 20.79
N ALA A 288 13.17 11.60 19.76
CA ALA A 288 14.09 12.73 19.78
C ALA A 288 13.69 13.78 20.83
N THR A 289 12.42 14.18 20.87
CA THR A 289 11.88 15.16 21.82
C THR A 289 12.07 14.73 23.28
N LEU A 290 11.92 13.44 23.58
CA LEU A 290 12.07 12.90 24.93
C LEU A 290 13.50 12.50 25.28
N GLY A 291 14.45 12.59 24.34
CA GLY A 291 15.82 12.12 24.54
C GLY A 291 15.90 10.61 24.80
N VAL A 292 15.05 9.81 24.15
CA VAL A 292 15.00 8.34 24.32
C VAL A 292 15.23 7.61 22.99
N ALA A 293 15.64 6.34 23.06
CA ALA A 293 15.80 5.53 21.87
C ALA A 293 14.42 5.19 21.24
N ARG A 294 14.32 5.18 19.90
CA ARG A 294 13.09 4.82 19.16
C ARG A 294 12.46 3.48 19.61
N PRO A 295 13.22 2.40 19.90
CA PRO A 295 12.64 1.15 20.41
C PRO A 295 11.88 1.31 21.75
N TYR A 296 12.27 2.28 22.59
CA TYR A 296 11.54 2.58 23.82
C TYR A 296 10.14 3.12 23.53
N VAL A 297 10.01 4.04 22.57
CA VAL A 297 8.72 4.58 22.12
C VAL A 297 7.83 3.45 21.59
N SER A 298 8.37 2.58 20.73
CA SER A 298 7.65 1.40 20.24
C SER A 298 7.20 0.47 21.37
N LYS A 299 8.05 0.26 22.38
CA LYS A 299 7.70 -0.53 23.58
C LYS A 299 6.54 0.12 24.36
N CYS A 300 6.53 1.43 24.53
CA CYS A 300 5.46 2.16 25.20
C CYS A 300 4.12 2.03 24.46
N ILE A 301 4.10 2.19 23.13
CA ILE A 301 2.90 2.00 22.30
C ILE A 301 2.36 0.57 22.47
N ARG A 302 3.25 -0.44 22.44
CA ARG A 302 2.86 -1.84 22.62
C ARG A 302 2.25 -2.08 24.00
N ILE A 303 2.84 -1.53 25.07
CA ILE A 303 2.30 -1.66 26.44
C ILE A 303 0.91 -1.04 26.54
N PHE A 304 0.71 0.15 25.97
CA PHE A 304 -0.60 0.80 25.95
C PHE A 304 -1.64 -0.06 25.23
N ARG A 305 -1.33 -0.54 24.01
CA ARG A 305 -2.23 -1.39 23.22
C ARG A 305 -2.59 -2.68 23.94
N LEU A 306 -1.61 -3.36 24.58
CA LEU A 306 -1.87 -4.59 25.33
C LEU A 306 -2.82 -4.33 26.51
N ARG A 307 -2.56 -3.28 27.30
CA ARG A 307 -3.43 -2.94 28.43
C ARG A 307 -4.82 -2.50 28.01
N LEU A 308 -4.92 -1.75 26.91
CA LEU A 308 -6.21 -1.38 26.35
C LEU A 308 -6.97 -2.62 25.86
N ALA A 309 -6.32 -3.54 25.15
CA ALA A 309 -6.95 -4.78 24.71
C ALA A 309 -7.38 -5.68 25.89
N GLU A 310 -6.62 -5.70 26.98
CA GLU A 310 -6.99 -6.41 28.22
C GLU A 310 -8.23 -5.80 28.86
N LEU A 311 -8.28 -4.47 29.02
CA LEU A 311 -9.39 -3.78 29.69
C LEU A 311 -10.62 -3.59 28.79
N ALA A 312 -10.45 -3.54 27.48
CA ALA A 312 -11.54 -3.38 26.52
C ALA A 312 -12.21 -4.71 26.16
N ARG A 313 -11.71 -5.86 26.61
CA ARG A 313 -12.26 -7.18 26.27
C ARG A 313 -13.76 -7.25 26.49
N ASP A 314 -14.22 -6.95 27.70
CA ASP A 314 -15.64 -7.07 28.06
C ASP A 314 -16.52 -6.09 27.24
N VAL A 315 -16.02 -4.89 26.97
CA VAL A 315 -16.73 -3.87 26.16
C VAL A 315 -16.77 -4.25 24.68
N ILE A 316 -15.71 -4.88 24.17
CA ILE A 316 -15.65 -5.39 22.80
C ILE A 316 -16.57 -6.59 22.64
N ASP A 317 -16.60 -7.50 23.61
CA ASP A 317 -17.45 -8.69 23.56
C ASP A 317 -18.94 -8.30 23.63
N GLU A 318 -19.29 -7.34 24.49
CA GLU A 318 -20.64 -6.76 24.54
C GLU A 318 -21.02 -6.05 23.22
N LEU A 319 -20.10 -5.31 22.61
CA LEU A 319 -20.35 -4.67 21.31
C LEU A 319 -20.51 -5.71 20.20
N ALA A 320 -19.67 -6.75 20.19
CA ALA A 320 -19.74 -7.83 19.21
C ALA A 320 -21.10 -8.55 19.29
N GLU A 321 -21.59 -8.82 20.50
CA GLU A 321 -22.91 -9.42 20.73
C GLU A 321 -24.05 -8.47 20.30
N ALA A 322 -23.96 -7.19 20.66
CA ALA A 322 -25.01 -6.21 20.34
C ALA A 322 -25.11 -5.89 18.84
N THR A 323 -23.98 -5.92 18.12
CA THR A 323 -23.91 -5.54 16.70
C THR A 323 -23.82 -6.73 15.76
N ASN A 324 -23.66 -7.95 16.28
CA ASN A 324 -23.37 -9.16 15.51
C ASN A 324 -22.11 -9.03 14.61
N VAL A 325 -21.17 -8.15 14.99
CA VAL A 325 -19.91 -7.94 14.27
C VAL A 325 -18.83 -8.80 14.90
N ASP A 326 -18.01 -9.43 14.06
CA ASP A 326 -16.89 -10.24 14.52
C ASP A 326 -15.93 -9.41 15.40
N ARG A 327 -15.51 -10.02 16.51
CA ARG A 327 -14.63 -9.42 17.52
C ARG A 327 -13.33 -8.87 16.92
N GLN A 328 -12.75 -9.56 15.94
CA GLN A 328 -11.51 -9.16 15.29
C GLN A 328 -11.72 -7.88 14.47
N VAL A 329 -12.88 -7.72 13.83
CA VAL A 329 -13.24 -6.49 13.10
C VAL A 329 -13.30 -5.31 14.08
N ILE A 330 -13.99 -5.45 15.22
CA ILE A 330 -14.07 -4.39 16.23
C ILE A 330 -12.69 -3.99 16.75
N ILE A 331 -11.81 -4.96 17.04
CA ILE A 331 -10.43 -4.68 17.46
C ILE A 331 -9.65 -3.89 16.39
N GLU A 332 -9.82 -4.26 15.12
CA GLU A 332 -9.18 -3.58 14.00
C GLU A 332 -9.71 -2.16 13.81
N GLU A 333 -11.01 -1.93 14.04
CA GLU A 333 -11.62 -0.59 14.02
C GLU A 333 -11.12 0.29 15.17
N LEU A 334 -10.99 -0.26 16.37
CA LEU A 334 -10.47 0.48 17.51
C LEU A 334 -9.00 0.90 17.30
N ASP A 335 -8.16 0.04 16.71
CA ASP A 335 -6.78 0.44 16.38
C ASP A 335 -6.75 1.50 15.27
N GLN A 336 -7.69 1.47 14.32
CA GLN A 336 -7.85 2.51 13.30
C GLN A 336 -8.29 3.84 13.90
N LEU A 337 -9.27 3.85 14.82
CA LEU A 337 -9.70 5.04 15.56
C LEU A 337 -8.54 5.69 16.31
N LEU A 338 -7.73 4.89 17.00
CA LEU A 338 -6.52 5.37 17.67
C LEU A 338 -5.50 5.96 16.68
N GLN A 339 -5.39 5.40 15.48
CA GLN A 339 -4.53 5.95 14.42
C GLN A 339 -5.12 7.21 13.77
N PHE A 340 -6.45 7.33 13.67
CA PHE A 340 -7.13 8.50 13.14
C PHE A 340 -6.97 9.72 14.05
N LEU A 341 -7.15 9.53 15.36
CA LEU A 341 -6.90 10.57 16.38
C LEU A 341 -5.49 11.16 16.25
N ARG A 342 -4.51 10.36 15.81
CA ARG A 342 -3.13 10.80 15.58
C ARG A 342 -2.94 11.66 14.33
N CYS A 343 -3.78 11.53 13.29
CA CYS A 343 -3.66 12.31 12.06
C CYS A 343 -4.35 13.68 12.17
N ARG A 344 -5.51 13.74 12.83
CA ARG A 344 -6.42 14.89 12.81
C ARG A 344 -5.88 16.17 13.48
N GLU A 345 -4.96 16.05 14.45
CA GLU A 345 -4.34 17.21 15.10
C GLU A 345 -3.23 17.89 14.27
N ARG A 346 -2.67 17.18 13.28
CA ARG A 346 -1.59 17.68 12.45
C ARG A 346 -2.04 18.84 11.56
N ASP A 347 -3.33 18.89 11.23
CA ASP A 347 -3.90 19.88 10.32
C ASP A 347 -4.32 21.18 11.04
N GLY A 348 -4.15 21.27 12.37
CA GLY A 348 -4.35 22.50 13.13
C GLY A 348 -5.78 23.03 13.15
N THR A 349 -6.76 22.24 12.72
CA THR A 349 -8.14 22.67 12.44
C THR A 349 -9.08 22.71 13.65
N LEU A 350 -8.63 22.44 14.89
CA LEU A 350 -9.55 22.45 16.04
C LEU A 350 -9.11 23.27 17.26
N ARG A 351 -10.05 24.13 17.67
CA ARG A 351 -10.24 24.69 19.01
C ARG A 351 -10.63 23.59 20.01
N PRO A 352 -10.34 23.75 21.31
CA PRO A 352 -10.67 22.76 22.33
C PRO A 352 -12.17 22.76 22.65
N ALA A 353 -12.78 21.56 22.71
CA ALA A 353 -14.22 21.20 22.90
C ALA A 353 -15.06 21.30 21.58
N ASP A 354 -15.83 20.36 21.05
CA ASP A 354 -16.44 19.08 21.48
C ASP A 354 -16.67 18.05 20.30
N PRO A 355 -15.81 17.86 19.27
CA PRO A 355 -16.16 17.07 18.08
C PRO A 355 -15.88 15.55 18.18
N LEU A 356 -15.57 15.02 19.36
CA LEU A 356 -15.24 13.59 19.53
C LEU A 356 -16.50 12.70 19.43
N ASP A 357 -17.69 13.25 19.70
CA ASP A 357 -18.96 12.52 19.70
C ASP A 357 -19.47 12.21 18.28
N ASP A 358 -19.29 13.11 17.30
CA ASP A 358 -19.86 12.94 15.95
C ASP A 358 -19.16 11.86 15.12
N ASP A 359 -17.84 11.76 15.19
CA ASP A 359 -17.07 10.76 14.42
C ASP A 359 -17.27 9.34 14.99
N LEU A 360 -17.42 9.24 16.30
CA LEU A 360 -17.63 7.95 16.96
C LEU A 360 -19.07 7.49 16.80
N LYS A 361 -20.03 8.43 16.77
CA LYS A 361 -21.40 8.19 16.31
C LYS A 361 -21.42 7.66 14.88
N ARG A 362 -20.66 8.28 13.97
CA ARG A 362 -20.54 7.83 12.57
C ARG A 362 -19.97 6.41 12.45
N LEU A 363 -18.94 6.06 13.23
CA LEU A 363 -18.40 4.70 13.25
C LEU A 363 -19.44 3.67 13.74
N LEU A 364 -20.27 4.06 14.71
CA LEU A 364 -21.33 3.20 15.24
C LEU A 364 -22.50 3.07 14.26
N ASP A 365 -22.82 4.13 13.53
CA ASP A 365 -23.77 4.10 12.41
C ASP A 365 -23.27 3.17 11.28
N ASP A 366 -21.98 3.24 10.92
CA ASP A 366 -21.34 2.36 9.92
C ASP A 366 -21.36 0.88 10.37
N LEU A 367 -21.13 0.61 11.66
CA LEU A 367 -21.20 -0.75 12.22
C LEU A 367 -22.64 -1.28 12.29
N SER A 368 -23.63 -0.40 12.51
CA SER A 368 -25.05 -0.77 12.48
C SER A 368 -25.52 -1.10 11.06
N GLN A 369 -25.08 -0.36 10.05
CA GLN A 369 -25.41 -0.63 8.64
C GLN A 369 -24.89 -1.99 8.16
N PHE A 370 -23.71 -2.40 8.63
CA PHE A 370 -23.13 -3.71 8.30
C PHE A 370 -24.04 -4.89 8.74
N ASN A 371 -24.87 -4.70 9.76
CA ASN A 371 -25.80 -5.71 10.28
C ASN A 371 -27.11 -5.77 9.46
N GLU A 372 -27.54 -4.67 8.84
CA GLU A 372 -28.73 -4.65 7.97
C GLU A 372 -28.43 -5.37 6.65
N ASP A 373 -27.27 -5.12 6.04
CA ASP A 373 -26.85 -5.75 4.78
C ASP A 373 -26.63 -7.28 4.90
N THR A 374 -26.30 -7.76 6.10
CA THR A 374 -26.06 -9.19 6.34
C THR A 374 -27.38 -9.96 6.56
N ASN A 375 -28.43 -9.31 7.05
CA ASN A 375 -29.73 -9.95 7.30
C ASN A 375 -30.65 -9.97 6.07
N ASP A 376 -30.49 -9.04 5.12
CA ASP A 376 -31.28 -9.02 3.88
C ASP A 376 -30.85 -10.07 2.83
N SER A 377 -29.69 -10.73 3.01
CA SER A 377 -29.18 -11.75 2.09
C SER A 377 -29.78 -13.15 2.27
N ASP A 378 -30.53 -13.42 3.35
CA ASP A 378 -31.05 -14.76 3.67
C ASP A 378 -32.58 -14.90 3.48
N ALA A 379 -33.25 -13.89 2.92
CA ALA A 379 -34.72 -13.88 2.76
C ALA A 379 -35.26 -14.47 1.44
N ASP A 380 -34.41 -14.88 0.49
CA ASP A 380 -34.86 -15.60 -0.72
C ASP A 380 -34.87 -17.12 -0.48
N GLY A 381 -35.90 -17.57 0.23
CA GLY A 381 -36.24 -18.98 0.35
C GLY A 381 -36.72 -19.56 -1.00
N PRO A 382 -36.36 -20.81 -1.35
CA PRO A 382 -36.78 -21.42 -2.61
C PRO A 382 -38.29 -21.66 -2.61
N SER A 383 -38.98 -21.01 -3.56
CA SER A 383 -40.34 -21.32 -3.95
C SER A 383 -40.44 -22.78 -4.41
N ASN A 384 -40.84 -23.67 -3.50
CA ASN A 384 -41.18 -25.05 -3.82
C ASN A 384 -42.41 -25.09 -4.74
N ALA A 385 -42.16 -25.30 -6.03
CA ALA A 385 -43.16 -25.81 -6.95
C ALA A 385 -43.43 -27.28 -6.59
N ASN A 386 -44.66 -27.58 -6.18
CA ASN A 386 -45.18 -28.94 -6.08
C ASN A 386 -45.80 -29.36 -7.44
N PRO A 387 -45.78 -30.66 -7.78
CA PRO A 387 -46.22 -31.18 -9.09
C PRO A 387 -47.74 -31.14 -9.31
#